data_AF-M5B2Q3-F1
#
_entry.id   AF-M5B2Q3-F1
#
_cell.length_a   1.000
_cell.length_b   1.000
_cell.length_c   1.000
_cell.angle_alpha   90.00
_cell.angle_beta   90.00
_cell.angle_gamma   90.00
#
_symmetry.space_group_name_H-M   'P 1'
#
loop_
_entity.id
_entity.type
_entity.pdbx_description
1 polymer ?
#
loop_
_entity_poly.entity_id
_entity_poly.type
_entity_poly.pdbx_seq_one_letter_code
_entity_poly.pdbx_strand_id
1 'polypeptide(L)'
;MGGKAINVSSDCGAGGLESADLFIVQRKTFLEAPPTLQAAYLEAMEAKTIRVFDPIRFEDIKTRMDLDQTLALKIAQDVSSGMREGYGGILLTSSSDRICSVIDGNAAVHEATIGKIADFAGMSGSTVSYPSIDKAYEDVRHEKCRVLYASAADLKATSEALARDGVQFIFAPVWLDKSDATTTAAKLDAAKQDAIKAAEAKRVAADEEKKIAAQREADEKNSKSARQLDLRQKNGPAATALLNLFSDGLKRTVLGSTDKPNTSSGINMETLFPDFAEWNAGLSQDNWKATDVISEVQDYGAVNWKGRNLDGIVVKATVKMASAERGQYKDECFLFGAVVDKEFQMVRDPYESKCNETQTSAEWAAGHELKSLWVAN
;
A
#
# COMPACT_ATOMS: atom_id res chain seq x y z
N MET A 1 19.07 -0.37 -19.46
CA MET A 1 20.30 -1.16 -19.67
C MET A 1 19.97 -2.60 -19.32
N GLY A 2 19.67 -3.43 -20.31
CA GLY A 2 19.31 -4.83 -20.10
C GLY A 2 20.58 -5.66 -19.92
N GLY A 3 20.90 -6.04 -18.69
CA GLY A 3 21.95 -7.04 -18.46
C GLY A 3 21.47 -8.38 -19.00
N LYS A 4 22.09 -8.87 -20.08
CA LYS A 4 21.93 -10.27 -20.48
C LYS A 4 22.78 -11.11 -19.52
N ALA A 5 22.18 -12.17 -18.99
CA ALA A 5 22.92 -13.20 -18.27
C ALA A 5 24.00 -13.77 -19.21
N ILE A 6 25.24 -13.85 -18.73
CA ILE A 6 26.36 -14.48 -19.44
C ILE A 6 26.33 -15.95 -19.05
N ASN A 7 26.14 -16.84 -20.02
CA ASN A 7 26.26 -18.28 -19.79
C ASN A 7 27.74 -18.69 -19.82
N VAL A 8 28.27 -19.02 -18.65
CA VAL A 8 29.60 -19.59 -18.47
C VAL A 8 29.44 -21.10 -18.28
N SER A 9 29.77 -21.88 -19.31
CA SER A 9 29.81 -23.35 -19.23
C SER A 9 31.15 -23.81 -18.68
N SER A 10 31.15 -24.79 -17.78
CA SER A 10 32.37 -25.49 -17.33
C SER A 10 32.81 -26.60 -18.30
N ASP A 11 31.94 -27.01 -19.23
CA ASP A 11 32.22 -28.04 -20.23
C ASP A 11 32.64 -27.43 -21.56
N CYS A 12 33.93 -27.55 -21.88
CA CYS A 12 34.53 -27.12 -23.15
C CYS A 12 34.55 -28.26 -24.17
N GLY A 13 33.36 -28.71 -24.63
CA GLY A 13 33.22 -29.62 -25.76
C GLY A 13 33.05 -28.88 -27.09
N ALA A 14 33.23 -29.56 -28.23
CA ALA A 14 33.06 -28.93 -29.56
C ALA A 14 31.66 -28.30 -29.75
N GLY A 15 30.61 -28.91 -29.19
CA GLY A 15 29.25 -28.34 -29.20
C GLY A 15 29.01 -27.20 -28.20
N GLY A 16 29.93 -26.98 -27.26
CA GLY A 16 29.83 -25.89 -26.27
C GLY A 16 30.11 -24.50 -26.87
N LEU A 17 30.77 -24.46 -28.03
CA LEU A 17 31.14 -23.23 -28.75
C LEU A 17 29.94 -22.38 -29.20
N GLU A 18 28.79 -23.02 -29.45
CA GLU A 18 27.57 -22.33 -29.88
C GLU A 18 26.66 -21.91 -28.70
N SER A 19 26.90 -22.47 -27.51
CA SER A 19 26.01 -22.30 -26.35
C SER A 19 26.50 -21.33 -25.27
N ALA A 20 27.79 -20.98 -25.28
CA ALA A 20 28.38 -20.11 -24.27
C ALA A 20 28.70 -18.71 -24.83
N ASP A 21 28.53 -17.68 -23.99
CA ASP A 21 28.75 -16.28 -24.37
C ASP A 21 30.22 -15.86 -24.23
N LEU A 22 31.00 -16.59 -23.41
CA LEU A 22 32.40 -16.32 -23.13
C LEU A 22 33.21 -17.61 -23.07
N PHE A 23 34.35 -17.63 -23.76
CA PHE A 23 35.31 -18.73 -23.74
C PHE A 23 36.64 -18.25 -23.17
N ILE A 24 37.10 -18.90 -22.11
CA ILE A 24 38.42 -18.65 -21.54
C ILE A 24 39.34 -19.78 -21.99
N VAL A 25 40.34 -19.43 -22.81
CA VAL A 25 41.26 -20.41 -23.38
C VAL A 25 42.63 -20.23 -22.74
N GLN A 26 43.02 -21.19 -21.90
CA GLN A 26 44.39 -21.29 -21.42
C GLN A 26 45.23 -22.03 -22.46
N ARG A 27 46.30 -21.40 -22.96
CA ARG A 27 47.13 -21.93 -24.06
C ARG A 27 47.55 -23.39 -23.86
N LYS A 28 48.08 -23.74 -22.68
CA LYS A 28 48.55 -25.11 -22.41
C LYS A 28 47.38 -26.11 -22.48
N THR A 29 46.30 -25.83 -21.76
CA THR A 29 45.09 -26.67 -21.71
C THR A 29 44.45 -26.84 -23.09
N PHE A 30 44.45 -25.78 -23.91
CA PHE A 30 43.96 -25.86 -25.28
C PHE A 30 44.82 -26.76 -26.17
N LEU A 31 46.16 -26.67 -26.05
CA LEU A 31 47.07 -27.54 -26.80
C LEU A 31 46.97 -29.02 -26.39
N GLU A 32 46.56 -29.29 -25.15
CA GLU A 32 46.34 -30.64 -24.62
C GLU A 32 44.89 -31.14 -24.86
N ALA A 33 44.00 -30.29 -25.36
CA ALA A 33 42.59 -30.63 -25.58
C ALA A 33 42.40 -31.58 -26.78
N PRO A 34 41.25 -32.29 -26.86
CA PRO A 34 40.93 -33.15 -27.99
C PRO A 34 41.00 -32.39 -29.34
N PRO A 35 41.52 -33.00 -30.42
CA PRO A 35 41.61 -32.36 -31.73
C PRO A 35 40.28 -31.83 -32.26
N THR A 36 39.16 -32.46 -31.88
CA THR A 36 37.81 -32.04 -32.24
C THR A 36 37.45 -30.66 -31.68
N LEU A 37 37.84 -30.36 -30.43
CA LEU A 37 37.64 -29.03 -29.84
C LEU A 37 38.56 -28.00 -30.50
N GLN A 38 39.82 -28.38 -30.74
CA GLN A 38 40.79 -27.49 -31.38
C GLN A 38 40.34 -27.07 -32.78
N ALA A 39 39.86 -28.03 -33.59
CA ALA A 39 39.33 -27.77 -34.93
C ALA A 39 38.09 -26.87 -34.88
N ALA A 40 37.10 -27.19 -34.04
CA ALA A 40 35.88 -26.38 -33.91
C ALA A 40 36.18 -24.93 -33.46
N TYR A 41 37.14 -24.75 -32.54
CA TYR A 41 37.56 -23.41 -32.11
C TYR A 41 38.23 -22.63 -33.24
N LEU A 42 39.11 -23.27 -34.02
CA LEU A 42 39.78 -22.64 -35.16
C LEU A 42 38.79 -22.29 -36.28
N GLU A 43 37.84 -23.18 -36.57
CA GLU A 43 36.75 -22.92 -37.53
C GLU A 43 35.89 -21.72 -37.08
N ALA A 44 35.54 -21.64 -35.79
CA ALA A 44 34.79 -20.51 -35.25
C ALA A 44 35.56 -19.18 -35.34
N MET A 45 36.89 -19.22 -35.12
CA MET A 45 37.78 -18.08 -35.32
C MET A 45 37.83 -17.63 -36.78
N GLU A 46 37.98 -18.56 -37.71
CA GLU A 46 38.04 -18.30 -39.15
C GLU A 46 36.71 -17.78 -39.69
N ALA A 47 35.60 -18.39 -39.26
CA ALA A 47 34.24 -17.98 -39.59
C ALA A 47 33.82 -16.67 -38.89
N LYS A 48 34.64 -16.14 -37.98
CA LYS A 48 34.37 -14.94 -37.17
C LYS A 48 33.08 -15.03 -36.36
N THR A 49 32.68 -16.24 -35.97
CA THR A 49 31.54 -16.48 -35.08
C THR A 49 31.91 -16.19 -33.62
N ILE A 50 33.21 -16.17 -33.30
CA ILE A 50 33.76 -15.71 -32.03
C ILE A 50 34.72 -14.54 -32.23
N ARG A 51 34.79 -13.65 -31.23
CA ARG A 51 35.71 -12.50 -31.20
C ARG A 51 36.66 -12.64 -30.03
N VAL A 52 37.94 -12.39 -30.27
CA VAL A 52 38.98 -12.32 -29.23
C VAL A 52 38.91 -10.95 -28.54
N PHE A 53 38.81 -10.96 -27.22
CA PHE A 53 39.01 -9.77 -26.38
C PHE A 53 40.49 -9.56 -26.11
N ASP A 54 40.85 -8.41 -25.53
CA ASP A 54 42.25 -8.15 -25.17
C ASP A 54 42.77 -9.28 -24.25
N PRO A 55 43.92 -9.91 -24.59
CA PRO A 55 44.42 -11.03 -23.83
C PRO A 55 44.88 -10.58 -22.45
N ILE A 56 44.48 -11.32 -21.42
CA ILE A 56 45.06 -11.15 -20.09
C ILE A 56 46.46 -11.77 -20.13
N ARG A 57 47.50 -10.97 -19.92
CA ARG A 57 48.87 -11.47 -19.95
C ARG A 57 49.09 -12.36 -18.73
N PHE A 58 49.75 -13.50 -18.95
CA PHE A 58 50.10 -14.40 -17.85
C PHE A 58 50.96 -13.69 -16.79
N GLU A 59 51.79 -12.74 -17.19
CA GLU A 59 52.60 -11.92 -16.27
C GLU A 59 51.72 -11.11 -15.30
N ASP A 60 50.58 -10.58 -15.76
CA ASP A 60 49.65 -9.82 -14.92
C ASP A 60 48.93 -10.74 -13.92
N ILE A 61 48.49 -11.91 -14.39
CA ILE A 61 47.87 -12.95 -13.54
C ILE A 61 48.89 -13.41 -12.50
N LYS A 62 50.11 -13.74 -12.92
CA LYS A 62 51.19 -14.18 -12.03
C LYS A 62 51.52 -13.10 -11.00
N THR A 63 51.66 -11.85 -11.42
CA THR A 63 51.91 -10.73 -10.50
C THR A 63 50.81 -10.63 -9.45
N ARG A 64 49.53 -10.79 -9.85
CA ARG A 64 48.42 -10.81 -8.91
C ARG A 64 48.47 -12.00 -7.95
N MET A 65 48.75 -13.20 -8.47
CA MET A 65 48.90 -14.41 -7.64
C MET A 65 50.05 -14.28 -6.64
N ASP A 66 51.19 -13.74 -7.06
CA ASP A 66 52.37 -13.52 -6.22
C ASP A 66 52.06 -12.48 -5.13
N LEU A 67 51.29 -11.42 -5.45
CA LEU A 67 50.81 -10.44 -4.47
C LEU A 67 49.85 -11.06 -3.45
N ASP A 68 48.86 -11.84 -3.92
CA ASP A 68 47.90 -12.53 -3.06
C ASP A 68 48.62 -13.54 -2.14
N GLN A 69 49.58 -14.30 -2.67
CA GLN A 69 50.40 -15.24 -1.89
C GLN A 69 51.25 -14.51 -0.84
N THR A 70 51.91 -13.41 -1.23
CA THR A 70 52.71 -12.59 -0.32
C THR A 70 51.86 -12.02 0.80
N LEU A 71 50.66 -11.53 0.47
CA LEU A 71 49.72 -11.01 1.45
C LEU A 71 49.25 -12.12 2.40
N ALA A 72 48.82 -13.28 1.88
CA ALA A 72 48.40 -14.42 2.70
C ALA A 72 49.48 -14.87 3.70
N LEU A 73 50.75 -14.93 3.27
CA LEU A 73 51.88 -15.25 4.14
C LEU A 73 52.08 -14.20 5.24
N LYS A 74 51.99 -12.91 4.88
CA LYS A 74 52.05 -11.82 5.85
C LYS A 74 50.90 -11.89 6.86
N ILE A 75 49.67 -12.18 6.39
CA ILE A 75 48.50 -12.40 7.26
C ILE A 75 48.79 -13.51 8.26
N ALA A 76 49.27 -14.66 7.77
CA ALA A 76 49.60 -15.80 8.61
C ALA A 76 50.61 -15.42 9.70
N GLN A 77 51.69 -14.73 9.33
CA GLN A 77 52.71 -14.28 10.27
C GLN A 77 52.16 -13.30 11.33
N ASP A 78 51.38 -12.31 10.90
CA ASP A 78 50.83 -11.29 11.80
C ASP A 78 49.77 -11.88 12.75
N VAL A 79 48.99 -12.87 12.28
CA VAL A 79 48.02 -13.61 13.11
C VAL A 79 48.74 -14.51 14.12
N SER A 80 49.72 -15.31 13.67
CA SER A 80 50.47 -16.20 14.58
C SER A 80 51.24 -15.42 15.65
N SER A 81 51.82 -14.27 15.31
CA SER A 81 52.48 -13.39 16.28
C SER A 81 51.51 -12.62 17.19
N GLY A 82 50.21 -12.61 16.88
CA GLY A 82 49.20 -11.84 17.61
C GLY A 82 49.27 -10.34 17.37
N MET A 83 49.97 -9.89 16.32
CA MET A 83 50.06 -8.48 15.94
C MET A 83 48.85 -8.01 15.14
N ARG A 84 48.10 -8.94 14.52
CA ARG A 84 46.93 -8.60 13.72
C ARG A 84 45.66 -8.53 14.55
N GLU A 85 44.86 -7.49 14.32
CA GLU A 85 43.51 -7.37 14.85
C GLU A 85 42.47 -7.42 13.72
N GLY A 86 41.21 -7.72 14.05
CA GLY A 86 40.12 -7.79 13.09
C GLY A 86 39.71 -9.22 12.75
N TYR A 87 39.24 -9.44 11.52
CA TYR A 87 38.65 -10.70 11.08
C TYR A 87 39.17 -11.11 9.70
N GLY A 88 39.25 -12.41 9.47
CA GLY A 88 39.70 -12.96 8.19
C GLY A 88 39.23 -14.39 7.97
N GLY A 89 39.77 -15.03 6.93
CA GLY A 89 39.43 -16.39 6.58
C GLY A 89 40.63 -17.32 6.52
N ILE A 90 40.42 -18.57 6.93
CA ILE A 90 41.29 -19.71 6.60
C ILE A 90 40.59 -20.53 5.52
N LEU A 91 41.30 -20.82 4.42
CA LEU A 91 40.88 -21.78 3.41
C LEU A 91 41.39 -23.16 3.77
N LEU A 92 40.49 -24.14 3.74
CA LEU A 92 40.76 -25.54 4.04
C LEU A 92 40.76 -26.36 2.76
N THR A 93 41.48 -27.48 2.79
CA THR A 93 41.46 -28.49 1.73
C THR A 93 40.22 -29.37 1.85
N SER A 94 39.04 -28.80 1.60
CA SER A 94 37.74 -29.49 1.60
C SER A 94 36.99 -29.26 0.30
N SER A 95 36.19 -30.24 -0.12
CA SER A 95 35.25 -30.14 -1.25
C SER A 95 33.92 -29.47 -0.88
N SER A 96 33.71 -29.14 0.40
CA SER A 96 32.52 -28.43 0.88
C SER A 96 32.37 -27.08 0.18
N ASP A 97 31.14 -26.61 0.06
CA ASP A 97 30.82 -25.26 -0.38
C ASP A 97 30.51 -24.32 0.80
N ARG A 98 30.70 -24.75 2.05
CA ARG A 98 30.26 -23.99 3.23
C ARG A 98 31.35 -23.07 3.78
N ILE A 99 30.92 -21.87 4.17
CA ILE A 99 31.70 -20.91 4.95
C ILE A 99 31.22 -20.98 6.39
N CYS A 100 32.07 -21.45 7.29
CA CYS A 100 31.78 -21.49 8.72
C CYS A 100 32.25 -20.18 9.35
N SER A 101 31.33 -19.36 9.85
CA SER A 101 31.63 -18.04 10.39
C SER A 101 31.41 -17.97 11.89
N VAL A 102 32.38 -17.44 12.63
CA VAL A 102 32.30 -17.11 14.05
C VAL A 102 32.47 -15.60 14.16
N ILE A 103 31.38 -14.91 14.51
CA ILE A 103 31.32 -13.45 14.51
C ILE A 103 30.77 -12.99 15.85
N ASP A 104 31.52 -12.14 16.53
CA ASP A 104 31.02 -11.41 17.69
C ASP A 104 30.34 -10.12 17.22
N GLY A 105 29.03 -10.02 17.45
CA GLY A 105 28.25 -8.81 17.17
C GLY A 105 27.49 -8.83 15.84
N ASN A 106 27.55 -7.73 15.09
CA ASN A 106 26.67 -7.52 13.93
C ASN A 106 27.22 -8.19 12.66
N ALA A 107 26.66 -9.34 12.30
CA ALA A 107 27.04 -10.11 11.11
C ALA A 107 27.07 -9.29 9.80
N ALA A 108 26.19 -8.29 9.66
CA ALA A 108 26.13 -7.45 8.45
C ALA A 108 27.43 -6.66 8.20
N VAL A 109 28.24 -6.41 9.23
CA VAL A 109 29.56 -5.76 9.09
C VAL A 109 30.55 -6.64 8.32
N HIS A 110 30.35 -7.96 8.33
CA HIS A 110 31.30 -8.95 7.82
C HIS A 110 30.94 -9.49 6.45
N GLU A 111 29.69 -9.33 6.01
CA GLU A 111 29.15 -9.92 4.77
C GLU A 111 30.01 -9.59 3.53
N ALA A 112 30.42 -8.34 3.37
CA ALA A 112 31.25 -7.92 2.24
C ALA A 112 32.64 -8.59 2.23
N THR A 113 33.23 -8.81 3.41
CA THR A 113 34.53 -9.47 3.55
C THR A 113 34.40 -10.97 3.31
N ILE A 114 33.35 -11.59 3.86
CA ILE A 114 33.03 -13.00 3.62
C ILE A 114 32.82 -13.25 2.13
N GLY A 115 32.08 -12.38 1.43
CA GLY A 115 31.89 -12.47 -0.02
C GLY A 115 33.21 -12.43 -0.80
N LYS A 116 34.11 -11.49 -0.48
CA LYS A 116 35.44 -11.42 -1.10
C LYS A 116 36.28 -12.68 -0.86
N ILE A 117 36.17 -13.30 0.31
CA ILE A 117 36.85 -14.57 0.61
C ILE A 117 36.24 -15.71 -0.20
N ALA A 118 34.91 -15.74 -0.34
CA ALA A 118 34.22 -16.71 -1.17
C ALA A 118 34.64 -16.61 -2.64
N ASP A 119 34.70 -15.38 -3.17
CA ASP A 119 35.17 -15.08 -4.52
C ASP A 119 36.62 -15.56 -4.72
N PHE A 120 37.50 -15.26 -3.76
CA PHE A 120 38.90 -15.73 -3.78
C PHE A 120 39.00 -17.25 -3.74
N ALA A 121 38.16 -17.92 -2.94
CA ALA A 121 38.07 -19.37 -2.89
C ALA A 121 37.40 -19.97 -4.13
N GLY A 122 36.85 -19.17 -5.05
CA GLY A 122 36.10 -19.64 -6.21
C GLY A 122 34.89 -20.48 -5.78
N MET A 123 34.14 -20.01 -4.79
CA MET A 123 32.97 -20.70 -4.25
C MET A 123 31.76 -19.79 -4.12
N SER A 124 30.58 -20.37 -4.24
CA SER A 124 29.30 -19.64 -4.14
C SER A 124 28.38 -20.21 -3.04
N GLY A 125 28.93 -21.02 -2.13
CA GLY A 125 28.10 -21.72 -1.15
C GLY A 125 27.78 -20.91 0.10
N SER A 126 26.96 -21.53 0.96
CA SER A 126 26.28 -20.82 2.06
C SER A 126 27.20 -20.53 3.25
N THR A 127 26.99 -19.36 3.86
CA THR A 127 27.57 -19.02 5.16
C THR A 127 26.73 -19.59 6.30
N VAL A 128 27.38 -20.24 7.25
CA VAL A 128 26.78 -20.84 8.44
C VAL A 128 27.39 -20.17 9.66
N SER A 129 26.55 -19.53 10.47
CA SER A 129 26.98 -18.86 11.69
C SER A 129 27.09 -19.84 12.86
N TYR A 130 28.20 -19.76 13.58
CA TYR A 130 28.48 -20.53 14.78
C TYR A 130 28.58 -19.62 16.00
N PRO A 131 28.11 -20.07 17.18
CA PRO A 131 28.17 -19.29 18.40
C PRO A 131 29.57 -19.24 19.03
N SER A 132 30.48 -20.14 18.63
CA SER A 132 31.85 -20.19 19.15
C SER A 132 32.79 -20.89 18.19
N ILE A 133 34.09 -20.64 18.37
CA ILE A 133 35.16 -21.26 17.58
C ILE A 133 35.22 -22.78 17.80
N ASP A 134 34.99 -23.27 19.01
CA ASP A 134 34.99 -24.72 19.31
C ASP A 134 33.94 -25.46 18.47
N LYS A 135 32.75 -24.87 18.33
CA LYS A 135 31.66 -25.47 17.54
C LYS A 135 31.93 -25.41 16.05
N ALA A 136 32.53 -24.33 15.57
CA ALA A 136 32.97 -24.26 14.18
C ALA A 136 34.10 -25.28 13.90
N TYR A 137 35.02 -25.48 14.85
CA TYR A 137 36.16 -26.38 14.71
C TYR A 137 35.75 -27.86 14.59
N GLU A 138 34.68 -28.28 15.28
CA GLU A 138 34.08 -29.61 15.11
C GLU A 138 33.76 -29.88 13.62
N ASP A 139 33.09 -28.95 12.95
CA ASP A 139 32.69 -29.10 11.54
C ASP A 139 33.86 -28.88 10.56
N VAL A 140 34.87 -28.09 10.94
CA VAL A 140 36.15 -28.00 10.21
C VAL A 140 36.85 -29.37 10.17
N ARG A 141 36.95 -30.07 11.31
CA ARG A 141 37.58 -31.40 11.37
C ARG A 141 36.80 -32.50 10.65
N HIS A 142 35.49 -32.31 10.50
CA HIS A 142 34.64 -33.20 9.70
C HIS A 142 34.60 -32.81 8.21
N GLU A 143 35.51 -31.94 7.76
CA GLU A 143 35.62 -31.48 6.37
C GLU A 143 34.35 -30.81 5.84
N LYS A 144 33.46 -30.36 6.72
CA LYS A 144 32.21 -29.70 6.33
C LYS A 144 32.37 -28.23 6.02
N CYS A 145 33.51 -27.63 6.38
CA CYS A 145 33.82 -26.23 6.11
C CYS A 145 34.95 -26.16 5.06
N ARG A 146 34.78 -25.33 4.03
CA ARG A 146 35.86 -24.97 3.11
C ARG A 146 36.54 -23.66 3.48
N VAL A 147 35.79 -22.77 4.10
CA VAL A 147 36.32 -21.53 4.68
C VAL A 147 35.90 -21.46 6.14
N LEU A 148 36.85 -21.13 7.02
CA LEU A 148 36.58 -20.71 8.38
C LEU A 148 36.82 -19.20 8.50
N TYR A 149 35.78 -18.44 8.78
CA TYR A 149 35.84 -16.99 8.99
C TYR A 149 35.71 -16.68 10.48
N ALA A 150 36.70 -16.01 11.07
CA ALA A 150 36.68 -15.69 12.50
C ALA A 150 37.56 -14.50 12.86
N SER A 151 37.57 -14.13 14.14
CA SER A 151 38.44 -13.08 14.69
C SER A 151 39.93 -13.48 14.60
N ALA A 152 40.84 -12.51 14.62
CA ALA A 152 42.28 -12.78 14.61
C ALA A 152 42.73 -13.71 15.75
N ALA A 153 42.12 -13.56 16.93
CA ALA A 153 42.41 -14.39 18.09
C ALA A 153 41.96 -15.85 17.89
N ASP A 154 40.75 -16.04 17.37
CA ASP A 154 40.21 -17.37 17.07
C ASP A 154 40.98 -18.05 15.94
N LEU A 155 41.34 -17.31 14.90
CA LEU A 155 42.13 -17.82 13.79
C LEU A 155 43.55 -18.19 14.22
N LYS A 156 44.15 -17.45 15.17
CA LYS A 156 45.42 -17.85 15.78
C LYS A 156 45.28 -19.20 16.47
N ALA A 157 44.34 -19.32 17.41
CA ALA A 157 44.13 -20.56 18.15
C ALA A 157 43.81 -21.75 17.22
N THR A 158 43.00 -21.50 16.19
CA THR A 158 42.59 -22.51 15.22
C THR A 158 43.74 -22.91 14.30
N SER A 159 44.52 -21.97 13.77
CA SER A 159 45.67 -22.28 12.91
C SER A 159 46.73 -23.10 13.64
N GLU A 160 46.97 -22.82 14.92
CA GLU A 160 47.84 -23.63 15.78
C GLU A 160 47.28 -25.05 15.99
N ALA A 161 45.96 -25.19 16.16
CA ALA A 161 45.30 -26.50 16.27
C ALA A 161 45.37 -27.31 14.97
N LEU A 162 45.07 -26.67 13.83
CA LEU A 162 45.16 -27.30 12.50
C LEU A 162 46.59 -27.77 12.20
N ALA A 163 47.59 -26.95 12.54
CA ALA A 163 48.99 -27.32 12.37
C ALA A 163 49.39 -28.53 13.24
N ARG A 164 48.91 -28.60 14.49
CA ARG A 164 49.11 -29.77 15.38
C ARG A 164 48.42 -31.02 14.83
N ASP A 165 47.24 -30.87 14.25
CA ASP A 165 46.45 -31.97 13.70
C ASP A 165 46.90 -32.37 12.27
N GLY A 166 47.89 -31.68 11.69
CA GLY A 166 48.42 -31.97 10.36
C GLY A 166 47.48 -31.59 9.21
N VAL A 167 46.45 -30.77 9.47
CA VAL A 167 45.48 -30.32 8.48
C VAL A 167 46.09 -29.24 7.62
N GLN A 168 45.98 -29.37 6.29
CA GLN A 168 46.50 -28.38 5.34
C GLN A 168 45.54 -27.20 5.20
N PHE A 169 46.06 -26.00 5.41
CA PHE A 169 45.29 -24.76 5.33
C PHE A 169 46.15 -23.59 4.84
N ILE A 170 45.49 -22.55 4.34
CA ILE A 170 46.12 -21.26 4.01
C ILE A 170 45.22 -20.12 4.50
N PHE A 171 45.80 -18.95 4.82
CA PHE A 171 45.03 -17.75 5.07
C PHE A 171 44.53 -17.13 3.76
N ALA A 172 43.31 -16.59 3.77
CA ALA A 172 42.80 -15.79 2.67
C ALA A 172 43.54 -14.46 2.61
N PRO A 173 43.88 -13.92 1.42
CA PRO A 173 44.50 -12.60 1.26
C PRO A 173 43.48 -11.46 1.37
N VAL A 174 42.45 -11.65 2.20
CA VAL A 174 41.34 -10.72 2.42
C VAL A 174 41.15 -10.60 3.92
N TRP A 175 41.10 -9.37 4.41
CA TRP A 175 41.01 -9.08 5.83
C TRP A 175 40.08 -7.90 6.10
N LEU A 176 39.41 -7.95 7.23
CA LEU A 176 38.63 -6.84 7.78
C LEU A 176 39.36 -6.34 9.02
N ASP A 177 40.02 -5.20 8.89
CA ASP A 177 40.70 -4.57 10.03
C ASP A 177 39.68 -4.10 11.08
N LYS A 178 40.10 -4.06 12.34
CA LYS A 178 39.24 -3.66 13.47
C LYS A 178 38.68 -2.23 13.31
N SER A 179 39.47 -1.31 12.77
CA SER A 179 39.03 0.06 12.45
C SER A 179 37.92 0.09 11.41
N ASP A 180 38.01 -0.77 10.40
CA ASP A 180 37.06 -0.85 9.30
C ASP A 180 35.75 -1.52 9.75
N ALA A 181 35.85 -2.57 10.57
CA ALA A 181 34.70 -3.18 11.24
C ALA A 181 33.95 -2.15 12.09
N THR A 182 34.68 -1.37 12.90
CA THR A 182 34.10 -0.33 13.78
C THR A 182 33.44 0.78 12.96
N THR A 183 34.10 1.23 11.88
CA THR A 183 33.56 2.28 11.00
C THR A 183 32.30 1.82 10.28
N THR A 184 32.30 0.57 9.80
CA THR A 184 31.14 -0.03 9.12
C THR A 184 29.97 -0.23 10.09
N ALA A 185 30.24 -0.69 11.31
CA ALA A 185 29.23 -0.79 12.37
C ALA A 185 28.60 0.59 12.67
N ALA A 186 29.41 1.62 12.86
CA ALA A 186 28.93 2.98 13.11
C ALA A 186 28.06 3.53 11.96
N LYS A 187 28.41 3.24 10.71
CA LYS A 187 27.60 3.62 9.54
C LYS A 187 26.25 2.90 9.52
N LEU A 188 26.23 1.60 9.81
CA LEU A 188 25.01 0.81 9.87
C LEU A 188 24.08 1.30 10.99
N ASP A 189 24.64 1.62 12.16
CA ASP A 189 23.86 2.14 13.28
C ASP A 189 23.32 3.55 13.00
N ALA A 190 24.12 4.43 12.40
CA ALA A 190 23.64 5.74 11.94
C ALA A 190 22.47 5.61 10.95
N ALA A 191 22.60 4.71 9.96
CA ALA A 191 21.54 4.46 8.99
C ALA A 191 20.24 3.95 9.64
N LYS A 192 20.35 3.06 10.65
CA LYS A 192 19.20 2.60 11.43
C LYS A 192 18.53 3.74 12.20
N GLN A 193 19.32 4.60 12.85
CA GLN A 193 18.79 5.75 13.59
C GLN A 193 18.08 6.75 12.66
N ASP A 194 18.64 7.01 11.48
CA ASP A 194 18.03 7.90 10.50
C ASP A 194 16.72 7.31 9.95
N ALA A 195 16.67 6.00 9.71
CA ALA A 195 15.44 5.32 9.31
C ALA A 195 14.34 5.42 10.37
N ILE A 196 14.68 5.27 11.65
CA ILE A 196 13.74 5.43 12.77
C ILE A 196 13.20 6.87 12.83
N LYS A 197 14.08 7.87 12.74
CA LYS A 197 13.69 9.30 12.74
C LYS A 197 12.77 9.63 11.56
N ALA A 198 13.09 9.13 10.37
CA ALA A 198 12.26 9.34 9.19
C ALA A 198 10.87 8.70 9.30
N ALA A 199 10.80 7.49 9.87
CA ALA A 199 9.54 6.81 10.13
C ALA A 199 8.67 7.57 11.15
N GLU A 200 9.28 8.08 12.22
CA GLU A 200 8.58 8.88 13.23
C GLU A 200 8.08 10.21 12.65
N ALA A 201 8.91 10.93 11.91
CA ALA A 201 8.52 12.18 11.26
C ALA A 201 7.34 11.96 10.29
N LYS A 202 7.35 10.85 9.53
CA LYS A 202 6.24 10.48 8.64
C LYS A 202 4.96 10.19 9.42
N ARG A 203 5.05 9.53 10.57
CA ARG A 203 3.89 9.26 11.44
C ARG A 203 3.28 10.56 11.96
N VAL A 204 4.10 11.45 12.51
CA VAL A 204 3.65 12.75 13.04
C VAL A 204 2.98 13.58 11.95
N ALA A 205 3.58 13.68 10.76
CA ALA A 205 3.01 14.42 9.64
C ALA A 205 1.63 13.86 9.21
N ALA A 206 1.48 12.53 9.17
CA ALA A 206 0.22 11.89 8.83
C ALA A 206 -0.88 12.14 9.90
N ASP A 207 -0.51 12.16 11.18
CA ASP A 207 -1.45 12.44 12.26
C ASP A 207 -1.86 13.93 12.28
N GLU A 208 -0.95 14.85 11.97
CA GLU A 208 -1.25 16.27 11.79
C GLU A 208 -2.18 16.52 10.62
N GLU A 209 -1.93 15.87 9.47
CA GLU A 209 -2.78 15.99 8.28
C GLU A 209 -4.21 15.50 8.56
N LYS A 210 -4.37 14.38 9.28
CA LYS A 210 -5.69 13.88 9.72
C LYS A 210 -6.40 14.88 10.62
N LYS A 211 -5.69 15.50 11.57
CA LYS A 211 -6.29 16.52 12.46
C LYS A 211 -6.75 17.74 11.68
N ILE A 212 -5.94 18.22 10.73
CA ILE A 212 -6.30 19.36 9.87
C ILE A 212 -7.51 19.02 9.00
N ALA A 213 -7.56 17.82 8.41
CA ALA A 213 -8.71 17.37 7.62
C ALA A 213 -9.99 17.29 8.45
N ALA A 214 -9.93 16.69 9.65
CA ALA A 214 -11.06 16.60 10.57
C ALA A 214 -11.55 17.99 11.02
N GLN A 215 -10.62 18.93 11.27
CA GLN A 215 -10.98 20.30 11.62
C GLN A 215 -11.67 21.02 10.47
N ARG A 216 -11.18 20.88 9.23
CA ARG A 216 -11.82 21.45 8.04
C ARG A 216 -13.23 20.91 7.83
N GLU A 217 -13.42 19.60 7.99
CA GLU A 217 -14.74 18.98 7.87
C GLU A 217 -15.71 19.50 8.94
N ALA A 218 -15.23 19.64 10.19
CA ALA A 218 -16.03 20.21 11.27
C ALA A 218 -16.40 21.68 11.00
N ASP A 219 -15.45 22.49 10.54
CA ASP A 219 -15.67 23.90 10.20
C ASP A 219 -16.66 24.06 9.03
N GLU A 220 -16.55 23.22 7.99
CA GLU A 220 -17.49 23.22 6.87
C GLU A 220 -18.91 22.85 7.32
N LYS A 221 -19.05 21.81 8.15
CA LYS A 221 -20.34 21.40 8.71
C LYS A 221 -20.96 22.51 9.57
N ASN A 222 -20.16 23.17 10.40
CA ASN A 222 -20.60 24.28 11.23
C ASN A 222 -21.06 25.48 10.38
N SER A 223 -20.31 25.82 9.34
CA SER A 223 -20.66 26.88 8.39
C SER A 223 -21.96 26.60 7.65
N LYS A 224 -22.14 25.38 7.12
CA LYS A 224 -23.38 24.94 6.47
C LYS A 224 -24.59 25.00 7.42
N SER A 225 -24.43 24.52 8.65
CA SER A 225 -25.48 24.59 9.68
C SER A 225 -25.88 26.03 9.99
N ALA A 226 -24.91 26.93 10.17
CA ALA A 226 -25.17 28.35 10.44
C ALA A 226 -25.89 29.03 9.26
N ARG A 227 -25.47 28.75 8.02
CA ARG A 227 -26.12 29.29 6.81
C ARG A 227 -27.55 28.76 6.66
N GLN A 228 -27.78 27.49 6.93
CA GLN A 228 -29.11 26.89 6.90
C GLN A 228 -30.04 27.52 7.94
N LEU A 229 -29.53 27.78 9.15
CA LEU A 229 -30.29 28.46 10.20
C LEU A 229 -30.70 29.87 9.76
N ASP A 230 -29.78 30.64 9.18
CA ASP A 230 -30.04 31.98 8.65
C ASP A 230 -31.09 31.96 7.52
N LEU A 231 -30.99 31.02 6.58
CA LEU A 231 -31.97 30.81 5.51
C LEU A 231 -33.36 30.51 6.08
N ARG A 232 -33.47 29.60 7.04
CA ARG A 232 -34.75 29.24 7.68
C ARG A 232 -35.34 30.38 8.51
N GLN A 233 -34.52 31.19 9.17
CA GLN A 233 -35.00 32.37 9.88
C GLN A 233 -35.55 33.44 8.92
N LYS A 234 -34.84 33.71 7.82
CA LYS A 234 -35.26 34.72 6.82
C LYS A 234 -36.50 34.30 6.04
N ASN A 235 -36.57 33.03 5.65
CA ASN A 235 -37.64 32.51 4.77
C ASN A 235 -38.76 31.77 5.51
N GLY A 236 -38.61 31.58 6.83
CA GLY A 236 -39.55 30.91 7.74
C GLY A 236 -41.00 31.32 7.52
N PRO A 237 -41.35 32.62 7.57
CA PRO A 237 -42.73 33.05 7.42
C PRO A 237 -43.36 32.65 6.06
N ALA A 238 -42.62 32.79 4.96
CA ALA A 238 -43.10 32.47 3.63
C ALA A 238 -43.25 30.95 3.43
N ALA A 239 -42.26 30.17 3.88
CA ALA A 239 -42.32 28.72 3.85
C ALA A 239 -43.46 28.17 4.74
N THR A 240 -43.70 28.79 5.90
CA THR A 240 -44.78 28.40 6.83
C THR A 240 -46.16 28.71 6.25
N ALA A 241 -46.32 29.84 5.54
CA ALA A 241 -47.57 30.17 4.87
C ALA A 241 -47.94 29.11 3.82
N LEU A 242 -46.97 28.65 3.04
CA LEU A 242 -47.17 27.55 2.09
C LEU A 242 -47.39 26.21 2.82
N LEU A 243 -46.59 25.90 3.85
CA LEU A 243 -46.78 24.68 4.65
C LEU A 243 -48.20 24.58 5.20
N ASN A 244 -48.77 25.66 5.75
CA ASN A 244 -50.12 25.65 6.30
C ASN A 244 -51.16 25.32 5.24
N LEU A 245 -51.00 25.85 4.02
CA LEU A 245 -51.87 25.56 2.89
C LEU A 245 -51.89 24.05 2.56
N PHE A 246 -50.73 23.39 2.64
CA PHE A 246 -50.62 21.94 2.45
C PHE A 246 -51.10 21.14 3.68
N SER A 247 -50.65 21.50 4.87
CA SER A 247 -50.97 20.84 6.15
C SER A 247 -52.48 20.79 6.41
N ASP A 248 -53.19 21.90 6.16
CA ASP A 248 -54.64 21.98 6.36
C ASP A 248 -55.40 21.11 5.34
N GLY A 249 -54.91 21.01 4.11
CA GLY A 249 -55.46 20.11 3.10
C GLY A 249 -55.24 18.63 3.46
N LEU A 250 -54.01 18.27 3.85
CA LEU A 250 -53.65 16.91 4.23
C LEU A 250 -54.41 16.44 5.46
N LYS A 251 -54.51 17.28 6.51
CA LYS A 251 -55.29 16.97 7.72
C LYS A 251 -56.76 16.74 7.41
N ARG A 252 -57.39 17.58 6.57
CA ARG A 252 -58.79 17.40 6.17
C ARG A 252 -59.01 16.10 5.40
N THR A 253 -58.08 15.76 4.50
CA THR A 253 -58.15 14.54 3.69
C THR A 253 -58.04 13.29 4.56
N VAL A 254 -57.14 13.30 5.54
CA VAL A 254 -56.82 12.12 6.35
C VAL A 254 -57.73 11.94 7.57
N LEU A 255 -58.01 13.03 8.30
CA LEU A 255 -58.78 12.97 9.57
C LEU A 255 -60.28 13.22 9.37
N GLY A 256 -60.69 13.69 8.18
CA GLY A 256 -62.04 14.14 7.88
C GLY A 256 -62.33 15.55 8.40
N SER A 257 -63.32 16.23 7.81
CA SER A 257 -63.75 17.57 8.25
C SER A 257 -64.49 17.50 9.60
N THR A 258 -63.93 18.11 10.65
CA THR A 258 -64.63 18.31 11.94
C THR A 258 -65.49 19.57 11.99
N ASP A 259 -65.43 20.47 10.99
CA ASP A 259 -66.16 21.75 10.99
C ASP A 259 -66.77 22.11 9.62
N LYS A 260 -67.90 22.84 9.65
CA LYS A 260 -68.64 23.35 8.47
C LYS A 260 -67.71 24.15 7.54
N PRO A 261 -67.87 24.02 6.20
CA PRO A 261 -66.97 24.63 5.25
C PRO A 261 -67.19 26.15 5.21
N ASN A 262 -66.25 26.92 5.74
CA ASN A 262 -66.16 28.33 5.43
C ASN A 262 -64.69 28.69 5.17
N THR A 263 -64.27 28.43 3.94
CA THR A 263 -63.37 29.27 3.12
C THR A 263 -63.07 28.53 1.83
N SER A 264 -63.60 29.05 0.72
CA SER A 264 -63.49 28.57 -0.65
C SER A 264 -62.11 28.82 -1.28
N SER A 265 -61.03 28.59 -0.53
CA SER A 265 -59.64 28.84 -0.97
C SER A 265 -58.69 27.66 -0.71
N GLY A 266 -59.24 26.48 -0.39
CA GLY A 266 -58.44 25.30 -0.08
C GLY A 266 -58.00 24.55 -1.32
N ILE A 267 -56.71 24.17 -1.37
CA ILE A 267 -56.19 23.17 -2.32
C ILE A 267 -56.99 21.87 -2.16
N ASN A 268 -57.46 21.29 -3.27
CA ASN A 268 -58.00 19.93 -3.28
C ASN A 268 -56.84 18.93 -3.34
N MET A 269 -56.50 18.34 -2.19
CA MET A 269 -55.38 17.40 -2.08
C MET A 269 -55.64 16.09 -2.83
N GLU A 270 -56.89 15.62 -2.86
CA GLU A 270 -57.26 14.37 -3.53
C GLU A 270 -57.03 14.45 -5.05
N THR A 271 -57.17 15.65 -5.62
CA THR A 271 -56.93 15.88 -7.06
C THR A 271 -55.44 16.09 -7.37
N LEU A 272 -54.69 16.73 -6.47
CA LEU A 272 -53.27 16.99 -6.68
C LEU A 272 -52.38 15.77 -6.38
N PHE A 273 -52.82 14.92 -5.46
CA PHE A 273 -52.06 13.82 -4.89
C PHE A 273 -52.92 12.54 -4.87
N PRO A 274 -53.22 11.98 -6.06
CA PRO A 274 -54.13 10.85 -6.19
C PRO A 274 -53.63 9.56 -5.52
N ASP A 275 -52.33 9.27 -5.54
CA ASP A 275 -51.79 8.04 -4.95
C ASP A 275 -51.90 8.09 -3.42
N PHE A 276 -51.66 9.26 -2.82
CA PHE A 276 -51.90 9.49 -1.40
C PHE A 276 -53.39 9.37 -1.04
N ALA A 277 -54.28 9.88 -1.89
CA ALA A 277 -55.72 9.79 -1.68
C ALA A 277 -56.21 8.33 -1.74
N GLU A 278 -55.71 7.54 -2.69
CA GLU A 278 -55.99 6.11 -2.81
C GLU A 278 -55.49 5.35 -1.57
N TRP A 279 -54.25 5.62 -1.14
CA TRP A 279 -53.70 5.05 0.09
C TRP A 279 -54.55 5.37 1.32
N ASN A 280 -54.97 6.63 1.48
CA ASN A 280 -55.79 7.05 2.62
C ASN A 280 -57.17 6.38 2.62
N ALA A 281 -57.80 6.21 1.46
CA ALA A 281 -59.07 5.50 1.33
C ALA A 281 -58.97 4.01 1.72
N GLY A 282 -57.80 3.38 1.50
CA GLY A 282 -57.53 2.00 1.88
C GLY A 282 -57.42 1.76 3.40
N LEU A 283 -57.09 2.77 4.20
CA LEU A 283 -56.82 2.61 5.64
C LEU A 283 -57.96 1.94 6.40
N SER A 284 -59.20 2.34 6.11
CA SER A 284 -60.38 1.79 6.79
C SER A 284 -60.64 0.33 6.43
N GLN A 285 -60.31 -0.09 5.21
CA GLN A 285 -60.43 -1.50 4.77
C GLN A 285 -59.44 -2.38 5.52
N ASP A 286 -58.27 -1.84 5.85
CA ASP A 286 -57.20 -2.55 6.56
C ASP A 286 -57.31 -2.45 8.10
N ASN A 287 -58.41 -1.96 8.65
CA ASN A 287 -58.59 -1.69 10.10
C ASN A 287 -57.55 -0.73 10.70
N TRP A 288 -57.04 0.22 9.91
CA TRP A 288 -56.21 1.32 10.39
C TRP A 288 -57.02 2.61 10.44
N LYS A 289 -56.78 3.40 11.48
CA LYS A 289 -57.37 4.73 11.63
C LYS A 289 -56.26 5.75 11.82
N ALA A 290 -56.24 6.78 10.99
CA ALA A 290 -55.36 7.91 11.20
C ALA A 290 -55.74 8.67 12.47
N THR A 291 -54.73 9.01 13.27
CA THR A 291 -54.87 9.70 14.55
C THR A 291 -54.31 11.11 14.49
N ASP A 292 -53.29 11.36 13.67
CA ASP A 292 -52.65 12.67 13.53
C ASP A 292 -51.91 12.79 12.18
N VAL A 293 -51.67 14.02 11.74
CA VAL A 293 -50.83 14.35 10.58
C VAL A 293 -49.88 15.47 10.95
N ILE A 294 -48.59 15.15 10.96
CA ILE A 294 -47.51 16.11 11.25
C ILE A 294 -46.87 16.50 9.92
N SER A 295 -46.87 17.79 9.60
CA SER A 295 -46.26 18.31 8.36
C SER A 295 -45.11 19.25 8.68
N GLU A 296 -44.00 19.13 7.94
CA GLU A 296 -42.83 20.00 8.05
C GLU A 296 -42.30 20.41 6.67
N VAL A 297 -41.65 21.57 6.58
CA VAL A 297 -40.98 22.00 5.35
C VAL A 297 -39.68 21.21 5.20
N GLN A 298 -39.63 20.38 4.16
CA GLN A 298 -38.42 19.67 3.75
C GLN A 298 -37.49 20.59 2.95
N ASP A 299 -38.06 21.33 1.99
CA ASP A 299 -37.36 22.38 1.23
C ASP A 299 -38.35 23.47 0.79
N TYR A 300 -37.83 24.68 0.58
CA TYR A 300 -38.58 25.84 0.11
C TYR A 300 -37.63 26.74 -0.66
N GLY A 301 -38.05 27.25 -1.82
CA GLY A 301 -37.20 28.13 -2.61
C GLY A 301 -37.86 28.66 -3.87
N ALA A 302 -37.04 29.28 -4.72
CA ALA A 302 -37.49 29.76 -6.02
C ALA A 302 -37.31 28.67 -7.07
N VAL A 303 -38.36 28.42 -7.84
CA VAL A 303 -38.38 27.46 -8.96
C VAL A 303 -38.59 28.18 -10.28
N ASN A 304 -38.01 27.65 -11.34
CA ASN A 304 -38.25 28.07 -12.71
C ASN A 304 -39.41 27.27 -13.28
N TRP A 305 -40.52 27.94 -13.55
CA TRP A 305 -41.69 27.37 -14.21
C TRP A 305 -41.97 28.10 -15.52
N LYS A 306 -41.65 27.46 -16.64
CA LYS A 306 -41.82 28.01 -18.00
C LYS A 306 -41.23 29.42 -18.16
N GLY A 307 -40.07 29.68 -17.55
CA GLY A 307 -39.38 30.97 -17.59
C GLY A 307 -39.84 32.00 -16.55
N ARG A 308 -40.79 31.66 -15.66
CA ARG A 308 -41.18 32.47 -14.50
C ARG A 308 -40.52 31.94 -13.23
N ASN A 309 -40.04 32.83 -12.38
CA ASN A 309 -39.61 32.48 -11.04
C ASN A 309 -40.82 32.45 -10.11
N LEU A 310 -41.20 31.26 -9.64
CA LEU A 310 -42.32 31.04 -8.72
C LEU A 310 -41.80 30.41 -7.42
N ASP A 311 -42.67 30.33 -6.40
CA ASP A 311 -42.32 29.66 -5.16
C ASP A 311 -42.50 28.14 -5.32
N GLY A 312 -41.49 27.38 -4.94
CA GLY A 312 -41.55 25.92 -4.82
C GLY A 312 -41.49 25.52 -3.36
N ILE A 313 -42.26 24.50 -2.99
CA ILE A 313 -42.21 23.91 -1.66
C ILE A 313 -42.18 22.39 -1.75
N VAL A 314 -41.38 21.79 -0.88
CA VAL A 314 -41.42 20.36 -0.57
C VAL A 314 -41.82 20.21 0.89
N VAL A 315 -42.94 19.53 1.11
CA VAL A 315 -43.53 19.24 2.42
C VAL A 315 -43.34 17.77 2.71
N LYS A 316 -42.82 17.46 3.90
CA LYS A 316 -42.83 16.12 4.44
C LYS A 316 -44.02 15.99 5.38
N ALA A 317 -44.87 14.99 5.16
CA ALA A 317 -45.97 14.67 6.04
C ALA A 317 -45.78 13.28 6.65
N THR A 318 -46.00 13.17 7.95
CA THR A 318 -46.04 11.91 8.69
C THR A 318 -47.45 11.71 9.22
N VAL A 319 -48.13 10.68 8.70
CA VAL A 319 -49.46 10.28 9.14
C VAL A 319 -49.31 9.23 10.23
N LYS A 320 -49.77 9.55 11.43
CA LYS A 320 -49.82 8.61 12.55
C LYS A 320 -51.11 7.84 12.52
N MET A 321 -51.04 6.54 12.74
CA MET A 321 -52.18 5.64 12.65
C MET A 321 -52.19 4.64 13.79
N ALA A 322 -53.39 4.20 14.15
CA ALA A 322 -53.62 3.16 15.15
C ALA A 322 -54.61 2.12 14.61
N SER A 323 -54.39 0.86 14.96
CA SER A 323 -55.32 -0.25 14.70
C SER A 323 -55.77 -0.84 16.03
N ALA A 324 -57.02 -0.58 16.41
CA ALA A 324 -57.59 -1.09 17.66
C ALA A 324 -57.68 -2.63 17.65
N GLU A 325 -58.07 -3.21 16.52
CA GLU A 325 -58.16 -4.67 16.31
C GLU A 325 -56.81 -5.37 16.49
N ARG A 326 -55.71 -4.71 16.13
CA ARG A 326 -54.34 -5.27 16.23
C ARG A 326 -53.58 -4.79 17.46
N GLY A 327 -54.08 -3.79 18.18
CA GLY A 327 -53.38 -3.13 19.28
C GLY A 327 -52.04 -2.48 18.86
N GLN A 328 -51.93 -1.96 17.63
CA GLN A 328 -50.67 -1.45 17.06
C GLN A 328 -50.77 0.01 16.65
N TYR A 329 -49.63 0.70 16.69
CA TYR A 329 -49.41 2.04 16.13
C TYR A 329 -48.45 1.96 14.95
N LYS A 330 -48.65 2.80 13.95
CA LYS A 330 -47.80 2.88 12.77
C LYS A 330 -47.78 4.31 12.23
N ASP A 331 -46.61 4.73 11.75
CA ASP A 331 -46.43 5.99 11.06
C ASP A 331 -46.13 5.72 9.59
N GLU A 332 -46.74 6.49 8.69
CA GLU A 332 -46.43 6.48 7.26
C GLU A 332 -45.99 7.86 6.81
N CYS A 333 -44.93 7.90 5.99
CA CYS A 333 -44.24 9.14 5.63
C CYS A 333 -44.28 9.38 4.13
N PHE A 334 -44.73 10.58 3.77
CA PHE A 334 -44.87 11.05 2.39
C PHE A 334 -44.13 12.38 2.19
N LEU A 335 -43.59 12.56 0.98
CA LEU A 335 -43.08 13.82 0.48
C LEU A 335 -44.05 14.33 -0.59
N PHE A 336 -44.43 15.59 -0.46
CA PHE A 336 -45.23 16.31 -1.43
C PHE A 336 -44.44 17.50 -1.91
N GLY A 337 -44.44 17.78 -3.20
CA GLY A 337 -43.94 19.06 -3.66
C GLY A 337 -44.74 19.61 -4.81
N ALA A 338 -44.71 20.93 -4.93
CA ALA A 338 -45.43 21.63 -5.97
C ALA A 338 -44.89 23.05 -6.16
N VAL A 339 -45.20 23.61 -7.32
CA VAL A 339 -44.99 25.02 -7.64
C VAL A 339 -46.24 25.80 -7.27
N VAL A 340 -46.09 26.86 -6.47
CA VAL A 340 -47.19 27.71 -6.01
C VAL A 340 -47.18 29.03 -6.77
N ASP A 341 -48.16 29.19 -7.65
CA ASP A 341 -48.38 30.40 -8.44
C ASP A 341 -49.36 31.32 -7.71
N LYS A 342 -48.83 32.13 -6.78
CA LYS A 342 -49.63 33.06 -5.97
C LYS A 342 -50.37 34.10 -6.80
N GLU A 343 -49.84 34.51 -7.95
CA GLU A 343 -50.47 35.49 -8.84
C GLU A 343 -51.83 34.99 -9.35
N PHE A 344 -51.90 33.70 -9.69
CA PHE A 344 -53.11 33.07 -10.21
C PHE A 344 -53.80 32.13 -9.21
N GLN A 345 -53.32 32.09 -7.95
CA GLN A 345 -53.80 31.20 -6.90
C GLN A 345 -53.85 29.72 -7.36
N MET A 346 -52.83 29.29 -8.11
CA MET A 346 -52.75 27.94 -8.67
C MET A 346 -51.59 27.14 -8.07
N VAL A 347 -51.80 25.83 -7.92
CA VAL A 347 -50.74 24.86 -7.62
C VAL A 347 -50.43 24.11 -8.90
N ARG A 348 -49.16 23.98 -9.23
CA ARG A 348 -48.68 23.43 -10.50
C ARG A 348 -47.63 22.36 -10.27
N ASP A 349 -47.57 21.45 -11.23
CA ASP A 349 -46.62 20.34 -11.31
C ASP A 349 -46.43 19.64 -9.95
N PRO A 350 -47.53 19.17 -9.33
CA PRO A 350 -47.46 18.47 -8.06
C PRO A 350 -46.74 17.13 -8.25
N TYR A 351 -46.03 16.70 -7.22
CA TYR A 351 -45.57 15.32 -7.09
C TYR A 351 -45.83 14.82 -5.67
N GLU A 352 -45.98 13.51 -5.57
CA GLU A 352 -46.02 12.77 -4.31
C GLU A 352 -45.06 11.59 -4.36
N SER A 353 -44.45 11.26 -3.23
CA SER A 353 -43.65 10.04 -3.08
C SER A 353 -43.62 9.61 -1.61
N LYS A 354 -43.19 8.38 -1.35
CA LYS A 354 -42.87 7.96 0.01
C LYS A 354 -41.50 8.51 0.42
N CYS A 355 -41.30 8.75 1.73
CA CYS A 355 -40.04 9.36 2.22
C CYS A 355 -38.79 8.50 1.99
N ASN A 356 -38.92 7.20 1.73
CA ASN A 356 -37.82 6.32 1.34
C ASN A 356 -37.43 6.45 -0.15
N GLU A 357 -38.26 7.09 -0.97
CA GLU A 357 -38.07 7.33 -2.39
C GLU A 357 -37.64 8.79 -2.61
N THR A 358 -36.39 9.08 -2.27
CA THR A 358 -35.82 10.44 -2.34
C THR A 358 -35.52 10.91 -3.76
N GLN A 359 -35.44 9.99 -4.72
CA GLN A 359 -35.11 10.28 -6.12
C GLN A 359 -36.18 11.18 -6.78
N THR A 360 -37.47 10.90 -6.56
CA THR A 360 -38.57 11.68 -7.14
C THR A 360 -38.51 13.15 -6.73
N SER A 361 -38.21 13.42 -5.46
CA SER A 361 -38.04 14.78 -4.94
C SER A 361 -36.83 15.49 -5.56
N ALA A 362 -35.70 14.78 -5.71
CA ALA A 362 -34.50 15.33 -6.33
C ALA A 362 -34.69 15.63 -7.82
N GLU A 363 -35.36 14.75 -8.56
CA GLU A 363 -35.69 14.94 -9.98
C GLU A 363 -36.65 16.12 -10.18
N TRP A 364 -37.67 16.25 -9.33
CA TRP A 364 -38.57 17.39 -9.37
C TRP A 364 -37.83 18.71 -9.11
N ALA A 365 -36.98 18.75 -8.08
CA ALA A 365 -36.18 19.94 -7.74
C ALA A 365 -35.21 20.32 -8.87
N ALA A 366 -34.55 19.32 -9.47
CA ALA A 366 -33.65 19.53 -10.61
C ALA A 366 -34.39 20.00 -11.87
N GLY A 367 -35.53 19.38 -12.19
CA GLY A 367 -36.36 19.76 -13.34
C GLY A 367 -36.92 21.18 -13.26
N HIS A 368 -37.04 21.72 -12.06
CA HIS A 368 -37.50 23.09 -11.80
C HIS A 368 -36.39 24.06 -11.43
N GLU A 369 -35.11 23.67 -11.55
CA GLU A 369 -33.95 24.49 -11.16
C GLU A 369 -34.09 25.10 -9.76
N LEU A 370 -34.61 24.33 -8.80
CA LEU A 370 -34.95 24.82 -7.46
C LEU A 370 -33.72 25.46 -6.78
N LYS A 371 -33.82 26.77 -6.56
CA LYS A 371 -32.88 27.52 -5.73
C LYS A 371 -33.39 27.49 -4.30
N SER A 372 -32.89 26.51 -3.53
CA SER A 372 -33.30 26.36 -2.12
C SER A 372 -33.00 27.63 -1.32
N LEU A 373 -34.01 28.06 -0.58
CA LEU A 373 -33.98 29.11 0.43
C LEU A 373 -34.18 28.52 1.83
N TRP A 374 -34.03 27.19 1.98
CA TRP A 374 -34.31 26.43 3.20
C TRP A 374 -33.17 25.50 3.63
N VAL A 375 -32.40 24.99 2.66
CA VAL A 375 -31.27 24.07 2.82
C VAL A 375 -30.00 24.73 2.28
N ALA A 376 -28.89 24.64 3.03
CA ALA A 376 -27.60 25.13 2.57
C ALA A 376 -26.83 24.00 1.88
N ASN A 377 -26.71 24.08 0.55
CA ASN A 377 -25.90 23.15 -0.25
C ASN A 377 -24.41 23.48 -0.18
#